data_AF-A0A1I3R769-F1
#
_entry.id   AF-A0A1I3R769-F1
#
_cell.length_a   1.000
_cell.length_b   1.000
_cell.length_c   1.000
_cell.angle_alpha   90.00
_cell.angle_beta   90.00
_cell.angle_gamma   90.00
#
_symmetry.space_group_name_H-M   'P 1'
#
loop_
_entity.id
_entity.type
_entity.pdbx_description
1 polymer ?
#
loop_
_entity_poly.entity_id
_entity_poly.type
_entity_poly.pdbx_seq_one_letter_code
_entity_poly.pdbx_strand_id
1 'polypeptide(L)' 'MKKKQQEEIRNYQPSDYEKNDFTSQGLANTHEQVSDTLTEGTYDAQIDEVDENGQLISHKGKAINKRKKRG' A
#
# COMPACT_ATOMS: atom_id res chain seq x y z
N MET A 1 -7.25 42.19 3.20
CA MET A 1 -7.43 41.26 2.05
C MET A 1 -6.79 39.93 2.43
N LYS A 2 -7.56 38.83 2.51
CA LYS A 2 -6.99 37.50 2.75
C LYS A 2 -6.34 37.03 1.44
N LYS A 3 -5.04 36.74 1.45
CA LYS A 3 -4.37 36.10 0.30
C LYS A 3 -5.06 34.76 0.04
N LYS A 4 -5.66 34.58 -1.13
CA LYS A 4 -6.02 33.25 -1.64
C LYS A 4 -4.71 32.48 -1.78
N GLN A 5 -4.51 31.47 -0.95
CA GLN A 5 -3.43 30.52 -1.17
C GLN A 5 -3.81 29.75 -2.43
N GLN A 6 -3.07 30.00 -3.50
CA GLN A 6 -3.18 29.23 -4.72
C GLN A 6 -2.49 27.91 -4.44
N GLU A 7 -3.27 26.84 -4.27
CA GLU A 7 -2.73 25.50 -4.15
C GLU A 7 -2.10 25.15 -5.50
N GLU A 8 -0.77 25.23 -5.55
CA GLU A 8 0.01 24.73 -6.67
C GLU A 8 -0.08 23.21 -6.68
N ILE A 9 -0.48 22.63 -7.81
CA ILE A 9 -0.49 21.18 -7.98
C ILE A 9 0.98 20.73 -8.04
N ARG A 10 1.48 20.23 -6.92
CA ARG A 10 2.85 19.73 -6.76
C ARG A 10 2.88 18.23 -7.05
N ASN A 11 3.82 17.82 -7.91
CA ASN A 11 4.12 16.40 -8.16
C ASN A 11 5.21 15.88 -7.22
N TYR A 12 5.24 14.57 -7.01
CA TYR A 12 6.33 13.89 -6.31
C TYR A 12 7.69 14.22 -6.93
N GLN A 13 8.72 14.42 -6.11
CA GLN A 13 10.11 14.55 -6.50
C GLN A 13 10.98 13.60 -5.69
N PRO A 14 12.06 13.00 -6.25
CA PRO A 14 12.95 12.09 -5.50
C PRO A 14 13.50 12.68 -4.19
N SER A 15 13.78 13.98 -4.17
CA SER A 15 14.22 14.71 -2.97
C SER A 15 13.21 14.71 -1.82
N ASP A 16 11.95 14.33 -2.07
CA ASP A 16 10.88 14.38 -1.07
C ASP A 16 11.04 13.31 0.02
N TYR A 17 11.79 12.25 -0.26
CA TYR A 17 12.21 11.27 0.75
C TYR A 17 13.12 11.86 1.83
N GLU A 18 13.85 12.94 1.53
CA GLU A 18 14.81 13.58 2.46
C GLU A 18 14.22 14.79 3.20
N LYS A 19 13.01 15.22 2.82
CA LYS A 19 12.36 16.41 3.38
C LYS A 19 11.50 16.06 4.59
N ASN A 20 11.47 16.98 5.56
CA ASN A 20 10.73 16.82 6.81
C ASN A 20 9.37 17.54 6.84
N ASP A 21 8.95 18.17 5.74
CA ASP A 21 7.62 18.80 5.68
C ASP A 21 6.53 17.76 5.35
N PHE A 22 5.35 17.98 5.93
CA PHE A 22 4.22 17.07 5.85
C PHE A 22 3.82 16.73 4.40
N THR A 23 3.83 17.71 3.50
CA THR A 23 3.45 17.49 2.10
C THR A 23 4.46 16.59 1.39
N SER A 24 5.76 16.85 1.57
CA SER A 24 6.82 16.00 1.00
C SER A 24 6.76 14.57 1.53
N GLN A 25 6.59 14.40 2.84
CA GLN A 25 6.46 13.08 3.46
C GLN A 25 5.23 12.33 2.93
N GLY A 26 4.09 13.01 2.79
CA GLY A 26 2.88 12.39 2.24
C GLY A 26 3.06 11.93 0.78
N LEU A 27 3.71 12.75 -0.04
CA LEU A 27 4.03 12.40 -1.44
C LEU A 27 5.00 11.21 -1.51
N ALA A 28 6.07 11.23 -0.70
CA ALA A 28 7.07 10.18 -0.64
C ALA A 28 6.47 8.84 -0.18
N ASN A 29 5.68 8.83 0.90
CA ASN A 29 5.02 7.63 1.41
C ASN A 29 4.04 7.01 0.40
N THR A 30 3.31 7.84 -0.34
CA THR A 30 2.37 7.35 -1.37
C THR A 30 3.14 6.78 -2.56
N HIS A 31 4.23 7.43 -2.96
CA HIS A 31 5.11 6.93 -4.02
C HIS A 31 5.70 5.56 -3.67
N GLU A 32 6.18 5.40 -2.43
CA GLU A 32 6.67 4.12 -1.90
C GLU A 32 5.58 3.04 -1.94
N GLN A 33 4.40 3.29 -1.36
CA GLN A 33 3.29 2.33 -1.37
C GLN A 33 2.89 1.86 -2.79
N VAL A 34 2.89 2.78 -3.76
CA VAL A 34 2.58 2.45 -5.16
C VAL A 34 3.70 1.63 -5.79
N SER A 35 4.96 2.00 -5.54
CA SER A 35 6.13 1.27 -6.03
C SER A 35 6.21 -0.14 -5.46
N ASP A 36 5.96 -0.28 -4.16
CA ASP A 36 5.90 -1.57 -3.47
C ASP A 36 4.79 -2.43 -4.04
N THR A 37 3.58 -1.87 -4.21
CA THR A 37 2.46 -2.58 -4.83
C THR A 37 2.78 -3.03 -6.26
N LEU A 38 3.53 -2.22 -7.03
CA LEU A 38 3.92 -2.59 -8.39
C LEU A 38 4.98 -3.71 -8.41
N THR A 39 5.90 -3.70 -7.44
CA THR A 39 7.06 -4.60 -7.41
C THR A 39 6.77 -5.91 -6.68
N GLU A 40 6.19 -5.83 -5.49
CA GLU A 40 5.85 -6.95 -4.62
C GLU A 40 4.44 -7.51 -4.90
N GLY A 41 3.58 -6.70 -5.52
CA GLY A 41 2.15 -6.99 -5.63
C GLY A 41 1.36 -6.45 -4.43
N THR A 42 0.05 -6.67 -4.43
CA THR A 42 -0.82 -6.33 -3.29
C THR A 42 -0.68 -7.38 -2.18
N TYR A 43 -0.92 -6.99 -0.92
CA TYR A 43 -1.18 -7.94 0.18
C TYR A 43 -2.54 -8.65 0.02
N ASP A 44 -2.85 -9.13 -1.18
CA ASP A 44 -3.92 -10.08 -1.40
C ASP A 44 -3.42 -11.43 -0.87
N ALA A 45 -3.42 -11.53 0.46
CA ALA A 45 -3.09 -12.75 1.18
C ALA A 45 -3.99 -13.87 0.64
N GLN A 46 -3.41 -14.74 -0.16
CA GLN A 46 -3.98 -16.03 -0.51
C GLN A 46 -3.44 -17.02 0.51
N ILE A 47 -4.32 -17.68 1.26
CA ILE A 47 -3.89 -18.75 2.16
C ILE A 47 -3.80 -20.02 1.33
N ASP A 48 -2.62 -20.60 1.30
CA ASP A 48 -2.43 -21.94 0.75
C ASP A 48 -3.09 -22.97 1.68
N GLU A 49 -3.88 -23.86 1.09
CA GLU A 49 -4.54 -24.93 1.83
C GLU A 49 -3.56 -26.10 1.96
N VAL A 50 -3.32 -26.56 3.19
CA VAL A 50 -2.48 -27.72 3.50
C VAL A 50 -3.32 -28.88 4.00
N ASP A 51 -2.88 -30.10 3.75
CA ASP A 51 -3.52 -31.32 4.22
C ASP A 51 -3.24 -31.56 5.72
N GLU A 52 -3.80 -32.64 6.27
CA GLU A 52 -3.62 -33.03 7.68
C GLU A 52 -2.15 -33.33 8.05
N ASN A 53 -1.29 -33.55 7.06
CA ASN A 53 0.14 -33.81 7.23
C ASN A 53 0.99 -32.56 6.98
N GLY A 54 0.37 -31.40 6.74
CA GLY A 54 1.04 -30.13 6.48
C GLY A 54 1.60 -29.99 5.05
N GLN A 55 1.18 -30.85 4.11
CA GLN A 55 1.58 -30.74 2.70
C GLN A 55 0.60 -29.85 1.93
N LEU A 56 1.14 -29.02 1.04
CA LEU A 56 0.33 -28.15 0.17
C LEU A 56 -0.62 -28.98 -0.69
N ILE A 57 -1.93 -28.73 -0.56
CA ILE A 57 -2.97 -29.37 -1.38
C ILE A 57 -2.97 -28.76 -2.80
N SER A 58 -2.66 -27.47 -2.91
CA SER A 58 -2.67 -26.73 -4.17
C SER A 58 -1.87 -25.44 -4.06
N HIS A 59 -1.15 -25.08 -5.13
CA HIS A 59 -0.48 -23.77 -5.28
C HIS A 59 -1.44 -22.63 -5.70
N LYS A 60 -2.75 -22.89 -5.70
CA LYS A 60 -3.77 -21.88 -5.93
C LYS A 60 -4.36 -21.51 -4.58
N GLY A 61 -3.72 -20.58 -3.90
CA GLY A 61 -4.19 -20.08 -2.61
C GLY A 61 -5.61 -19.49 -2.73
N LYS A 62 -6.39 -19.61 -1.65
CA LYS A 62 -7.75 -19.08 -1.61
C LYS A 62 -7.73 -17.66 -1.07
N ALA A 63 -8.46 -16.75 -1.74
CA ALA A 63 -8.63 -15.38 -1.25
C ALA A 63 -9.29 -15.39 0.14
N ILE A 64 -8.69 -14.68 1.10
CA ILE A 64 -9.28 -14.52 2.42
C ILE A 64 -10.53 -13.66 2.30
N ASN A 65 -11.70 -14.27 2.49
CA ASN A 65 -12.95 -13.54 2.66
C ASN A 65 -12.85 -12.66 3.92
N LYS A 66 -12.54 -11.36 3.74
CA LYS A 66 -12.53 -10.34 4.81
C LYS A 66 -13.95 -10.11 5.33
N ARG A 67 -14.54 -11.09 6.02
CA ARG A 67 -15.76 -10.91 6.82
C ARG A 67 -15.39 -10.08 8.04
N LYS A 68 -15.45 -8.76 7.87
CA LYS A 68 -15.28 -7.74 8.89
C LYS A 68 -16.38 -7.88 9.96
N LYS A 69 -16.25 -8.79 10.92
CA LYS A 69 -17.00 -8.69 12.18
C LYS A 69 -16.32 -7.62 13.03
N ARG A 70 -16.77 -6.37 12.87
CA ARG A 70 -16.58 -5.34 13.88
C ARG A 70 -17.59 -5.67 14.99
N GLY A 71 -17.09 -6.27 16.07
CA GLY A 71 -17.79 -6.30 17.36
C GLY A 71 -17.44 -5.04 18.15
#